data_AF-A0A3D3QBB8-F1
#
_entry.id   AF-A0A3D3QBB8-F1
#
_cell.length_a   1.000
_cell.length_b   1.000
_cell.length_c   1.000
_cell.angle_alpha   90.00
_cell.angle_beta   90.00
_cell.angle_gamma   90.00
#
_symmetry.space_group_name_H-M   'P 1'
#
loop_
_entity.id
_entity.type
_entity.pdbx_description
1 polymer ?
#
loop_
_entity_poly.entity_id
_entity_poly.type
_entity_poly.pdbx_seq_one_letter_code
_entity_poly.pdbx_strand_id
1 'polypeptide(L)' 'MPADADHYSFRFSVLGRYRTRIPSNDEHVTLNLASGRDGHLQYCGTLTMSVGEWDLFAAALRTGLGDDLIIET' A
#
# COMPACT_ATOMS: atom_id res chain seq x y z
N MET A 1 10.31 -24.62 -22.42
CA MET A 1 10.58 -23.33 -21.77
C MET A 1 9.81 -23.34 -20.47
N PRO A 2 10.42 -23.20 -19.29
CA PRO A 2 9.62 -22.93 -18.10
C PRO A 2 8.98 -21.56 -18.33
N ALA A 3 7.66 -21.46 -18.13
CA ALA A 3 7.00 -20.17 -18.12
C ALA A 3 7.68 -19.30 -17.06
N ASP A 4 8.10 -18.09 -17.42
CA ASP A 4 8.37 -17.06 -16.42
C ASP A 4 7.18 -17.08 -15.45
N ALA A 5 7.47 -17.23 -14.16
CA ALA A 5 6.43 -17.28 -13.16
C ALA A 5 5.73 -15.91 -13.15
N ASP A 6 4.51 -15.86 -13.69
CA ASP A 6 3.51 -14.79 -13.59
C ASP A 6 3.74 -13.96 -12.31
N HIS A 7 4.41 -12.81 -12.45
CA HIS A 7 4.86 -12.03 -11.29
C HIS A 7 3.68 -11.17 -10.80
N TYR A 8 3.20 -11.44 -9.58
CA TYR A 8 2.05 -10.75 -9.00
C TYR A 8 2.53 -9.58 -8.15
N SER A 9 2.16 -8.36 -8.50
CA SER A 9 2.61 -7.16 -7.80
C SER A 9 1.48 -6.46 -7.05
N PHE A 10 1.86 -5.76 -5.98
CA PHE A 10 0.97 -4.95 -5.15
C PHE A 10 1.48 -3.51 -5.13
N ARG A 11 0.60 -2.56 -5.45
CA ARG A 11 0.88 -1.13 -5.44
C ARG A 11 0.02 -0.41 -4.42
N PHE A 12 0.66 0.31 -3.52
CA PHE A 12 0.03 1.25 -2.60
C PHE A 12 0.43 2.68 -2.97
N SER A 13 -0.53 3.52 -3.34
CA SER A 13 -0.30 4.91 -3.70
C SER A 13 -0.94 5.83 -2.66
N VAL A 14 -0.14 6.68 -2.01
CA VAL A 14 -0.64 7.67 -1.03
C VAL A 14 -1.48 8.71 -1.75
N LEU A 15 -2.72 8.88 -1.31
CA LEU A 15 -3.62 9.93 -1.78
C LEU A 15 -3.47 11.21 -0.96
N GLY A 16 -3.17 11.08 0.32
CA GLY A 16 -2.98 12.22 1.19
C GLY A 16 -2.75 11.84 2.65
N ARG A 17 -2.20 12.81 3.38
CA ARG A 17 -2.02 12.78 4.83
C ARG A 17 -2.85 13.90 5.44
N TYR A 18 -3.62 13.57 6.47
CA TYR A 18 -4.65 14.43 7.04
C TYR A 18 -4.43 14.58 8.53
N ARG A 19 -4.11 15.82 8.94
CA ARG A 19 -4.08 16.17 10.35
C ARG A 19 -5.49 16.28 10.89
N THR A 20 -5.69 15.71 12.06
CA THR A 20 -6.98 15.80 12.76
C THR A 20 -7.09 17.15 13.44
N ARG A 21 -8.32 17.66 13.56
CA ARG A 21 -8.61 18.86 14.37
C ARG A 21 -9.10 18.48 15.78
N ILE A 22 -9.06 17.19 16.10
CA ILE A 22 -9.52 16.65 17.37
C ILE A 22 -8.27 16.44 18.23
N PRO A 23 -8.16 17.08 19.40
CA PRO A 23 -7.02 16.90 20.30
C PRO A 23 -6.79 15.40 20.59
N SER A 24 -5.53 14.97 20.59
CA SER A 24 -5.11 13.58 20.81
C SER A 24 -5.39 12.57 19.68
N ASN A 25 -5.97 12.96 18.54
CA ASN A 25 -6.17 12.03 17.43
C ASN A 25 -4.99 12.11 16.44
N ASP A 26 -4.43 10.95 16.09
CA ASP A 26 -3.23 10.83 15.26
C ASP A 26 -3.46 11.29 13.82
N GLU A 27 -2.41 11.76 13.14
CA GLU A 27 -2.48 12.02 11.70
C GLU A 27 -2.92 10.75 10.96
N HIS A 28 -3.81 10.89 9.98
CA HIS A 28 -4.28 9.77 9.17
C HIS A 28 -3.70 9.84 7.76
N VAL A 29 -3.53 8.67 7.14
CA VAL A 29 -3.14 8.55 5.74
C VAL A 29 -4.22 7.78 4.98
N THR A 30 -4.48 8.22 3.75
CA THR A 30 -5.35 7.51 2.81
C THR A 30 -4.53 7.04 1.62
N LEU A 31 -4.76 5.79 1.20
CA LEU A 31 -3.98 5.09 0.19
C LEU A 31 -4.93 4.40 -0.79
N ASN A 32 -4.57 4.33 -2.07
CA ASN A 32 -5.16 3.38 -2.99
C ASN A 32 -4.33 2.10 -3.06
N LEU A 33 -5.00 0.96 -3.09
CA LEU A 33 -4.41 -0.34 -3.37
C LEU A 33 -4.78 -0.77 -4.79
N ALA A 34 -3.79 -1.19 -5.55
CA ALA A 34 -3.97 -1.94 -6.79
C ALA A 34 -3.10 -3.20 -6.78
N SER A 35 -3.56 -4.28 -7.41
CA SER A 35 -2.78 -5.51 -7.54
C SER A 35 -3.08 -6.23 -8.84
N GLY A 36 -2.17 -7.11 -9.27
CA GLY A 36 -2.33 -7.85 -10.53
C GLY A 36 -1.02 -8.47 -11.02
N ARG A 37 -1.01 -8.93 -12.27
CA ARG A 37 0.12 -9.66 -12.88
C ARG A 37 0.64 -8.96 -14.12
N ASP A 38 1.91 -9.16 -14.43
CA ASP A 38 2.56 -8.75 -15.68
C ASP A 38 2.34 -7.27 -16.04
N GLY A 39 2.38 -6.40 -15.03
CA GLY A 39 2.17 -4.96 -15.19
C GLY A 39 0.70 -4.53 -15.35
N HIS A 40 -0.24 -5.48 -15.42
CA HIS A 40 -1.68 -5.21 -15.41
C HIS A 40 -2.20 -5.15 -13.98
N LEU A 41 -2.12 -3.95 -13.37
CA LEU A 41 -2.66 -3.69 -12.03
C LEU A 41 -4.12 -3.27 -12.10
N GLN A 42 -4.96 -3.88 -11.26
CA GLN A 42 -6.35 -3.51 -11.08
C GLN A 42 -6.54 -2.87 -9.71
N TYR A 43 -7.30 -1.78 -9.67
CA TYR A 43 -7.66 -1.13 -8.42
C TYR A 43 -8.49 -2.06 -7.53
N CYS A 44 -8.10 -2.18 -6.26
CA CYS A 44 -8.74 -3.06 -5.28
C CYS A 44 -9.54 -2.28 -4.23
N GLY A 45 -9.13 -1.05 -3.89
CA GLY A 45 -9.82 -0.25 -2.89
C GLY A 45 -8.99 0.88 -2.29
N THR A 46 -9.62 1.62 -1.38
CA THR A 46 -9.00 2.69 -0.61
C THR A 46 -8.89 2.26 0.85
N LEU A 47 -7.71 2.47 1.44
CA LEU A 47 -7.47 2.24 2.86
C LEU A 47 -7.26 3.59 3.54
N THR A 48 -7.85 3.77 4.73
CA THR A 48 -7.57 4.91 5.61
C THR A 48 -7.26 4.40 7.00
N MET A 49 -6.12 4.82 7.55
CA MET A 49 -5.64 4.43 8.88
C MET A 49 -4.78 5.56 9.46
N SER A 50 -4.41 5.46 10.72
CA SER A 50 -3.42 6.39 11.30
C SER A 50 -2.06 6.23 10.62
N VAL A 51 -1.21 7.25 10.68
CA VAL A 51 0.16 7.17 10.16
C VAL A 51 0.96 6.09 10.90
N GLY A 52 0.76 5.92 12.21
CA GLY A 52 1.43 4.87 12.98
C GLY A 52 1.02 3.46 12.55
N GLU A 53 -0.27 3.22 12.30
CA GLU A 53 -0.76 1.95 11.74
C GLU A 53 -0.19 1.70 10.34
N TRP A 54 -0.11 2.75 9.51
CA TRP A 54 0.49 2.63 8.18
C TRP A 54 1.96 2.27 8.24
N ASP A 55 2.75 2.88 9.13
CA ASP A 55 4.18 2.59 9.24
C ASP A 55 4.42 1.13 9.64
N LEU A 56 3.62 0.61 10.59
CA LEU A 56 3.65 -0.80 10.98
C LEU A 56 3.20 -1.72 9.84
N PHE A 57 2.12 -1.38 9.15
CA PHE A 57 1.59 -2.17 8.05
C PHE A 57 2.57 -2.21 6.87
N ALA A 58 3.14 -1.08 6.49
CA ALA A 58 4.14 -0.98 5.43
C ALA A 58 5.41 -1.77 5.76
N ALA A 59 5.85 -1.80 7.03
CA ALA A 59 6.97 -2.64 7.45
C ALA A 59 6.66 -4.14 7.32
N ALA A 60 5.44 -4.56 7.69
CA ALA A 60 4.99 -5.93 7.54
C ALA A 60 4.89 -6.33 6.05
N LEU A 61 4.32 -5.46 5.21
CA LEU A 61 4.22 -5.69 3.77
C LEU A 61 5.60 -5.82 3.11
N ARG A 62 6.56 -4.94 3.43
CA ARG A 62 7.93 -5.04 2.90
C ARG A 62 8.59 -6.37 3.26
N THR A 63 8.35 -6.85 4.47
CA THR A 63 8.90 -8.13 4.94
C THR A 63 8.23 -9.32 4.24
N GLY A 64 6.92 -9.26 3.99
CA GLY A 64 6.17 -10.37 3.41
C GLY A 64 6.19 -10.44 1.88
N LEU A 65 6.25 -9.30 1.21
CA LEU A 65 6.10 -9.19 -0.25
C LEU A 65 7.42 -8.84 -0.96
N GLY A 66 8.40 -8.25 -0.28
CA GLY A 66 9.71 -7.93 -0.85
C GLY A 66 9.62 -7.14 -2.15
N ASP A 67 10.16 -7.69 -3.23
CA ASP A 67 10.24 -7.07 -4.55
C ASP A 67 8.87 -6.96 -5.27
N ASP A 68 7.85 -7.69 -4.80
CA ASP A 68 6.49 -7.64 -5.35
C ASP A 68 5.73 -6.38 -4.88
N LEU A 69 6.29 -5.61 -3.94
CA LEU A 69 5.66 -4.44 -3.32
C LEU A 69 6.18 -3.12 -3.89
N ILE A 70 5.25 -2.27 -4.32
CA ILE A 70 5.50 -0.90 -4.76
C ILE A 70 4.74 0.05 -3.84
N ILE A 71 5.44 1.00 -3.23
CA ILE A 71 4.84 2.08 -2.43
C ILE A 71 5.19 3.42 -3.07
N GLU A 72 4.17 4.17 -3.45
CA GLU A 72 4.27 5.53 -4.00
C GLU A 72 3.73 6.52 -2.96
N THR A 73 4.53 7.53 -2.60
CA THR A 73 4.19 8.53 -1.58
C THR A 73 3.91 9.90 -2.15
#